data_AF-A0A355GE19-F1
#
_entry.id   AF-A0A355GE19-F1
#
_cell.length_a   1.000
_cell.length_b   1.000
_cell.length_c   1.000
_cell.angle_alpha   90.00
_cell.angle_beta   90.00
_cell.angle_gamma   90.00
#
_symmetry.space_group_name_H-M   'P 1'
#
loop_
_entity.id
_entity.type
_entity.pdbx_description
1 polymer ?
#
loop_
_entity_poly.entity_id
_entity_poly.type
_entity_poly.pdbx_seq_one_letter_code
_entity_poly.pdbx_strand_id
1 'polypeptide(L)'
;MPATKTKEQPSTQWKTTGQIEPDRLYSLEEFKRVTGLKDWALRQARRAGLKMLKLGNRKFVKGQAFIVFLENQNETQETDNGSECS
;
A
#
# COMPACT_ATOMS: atom_id res chain seq x y z
N MET A 1 -33.14 24.12 12.70
CA MET A 1 -32.55 23.31 11.62
C MET A 1 -31.40 24.09 11.01
N PRO A 2 -30.14 23.66 11.21
CA PRO A 2 -29.39 23.11 10.08
C PRO A 2 -28.64 21.80 10.41
N ALA A 3 -28.20 21.16 9.33
CA ALA A 3 -27.93 19.74 9.17
C ALA A 3 -26.56 19.24 9.67
N THR A 4 -26.57 17.96 10.07
CA THR A 4 -25.56 16.89 9.90
C THR A 4 -24.09 17.26 9.69
N LYS A 5 -23.21 16.80 10.59
CA LYS A 5 -22.03 16.01 10.18
C LYS A 5 -21.53 15.12 11.31
N THR A 6 -21.97 13.87 11.30
CA THR A 6 -21.31 12.74 11.95
C THR A 6 -19.85 12.72 11.51
N LYS A 7 -18.94 13.18 12.36
CA LYS A 7 -17.52 12.82 12.27
C LYS A 7 -17.36 11.57 13.10
N GLU A 8 -17.73 10.44 12.52
CA GLU A 8 -17.25 9.13 12.93
C GLU A 8 -15.73 9.21 12.96
N GLN A 9 -15.21 9.22 14.19
CA GLN A 9 -13.80 9.00 14.43
C GLN A 9 -13.49 7.61 13.89
N PRO A 10 -12.52 7.43 12.97
CA PRO A 10 -12.17 6.10 12.53
C PRO A 10 -11.59 5.39 13.74
N SER A 11 -12.37 4.43 14.25
CA SER A 11 -11.96 3.49 15.25
C SER A 11 -10.63 2.88 14.81
N THR A 12 -9.57 3.16 15.55
CA THR A 12 -8.29 2.48 15.40
C THR A 12 -8.47 1.05 15.92
N GLN A 13 -9.28 0.26 15.23
CA GLN A 13 -9.24 -1.19 15.34
C GLN A 13 -7.89 -1.61 14.78
N TRP A 14 -7.03 -2.11 15.67
CA TRP A 14 -5.78 -2.75 15.28
C TRP A 14 -6.13 -4.02 14.51
N LYS A 15 -6.20 -3.89 13.19
CA LYS A 15 -6.39 -5.01 12.27
C LYS A 15 -5.18 -5.91 12.37
N THR A 16 -5.45 -7.20 12.48
CA THR A 16 -4.49 -8.29 12.40
C THR A 16 -3.48 -8.01 11.29
N THR A 17 -2.18 -8.12 11.61
CA THR A 17 -1.07 -7.97 10.65
C THR A 17 -1.39 -8.74 9.37
N GLY A 18 -1.39 -8.05 8.22
CA GLY A 18 -1.61 -8.64 6.90
C GLY A 18 -2.88 -8.21 6.17
N GLN A 19 -3.89 -7.63 6.84
CA GLN A 19 -5.11 -7.20 6.15
C GLN A 19 -5.03 -5.73 5.68
N ILE A 20 -5.07 -5.52 4.36
CA ILE A 20 -5.05 -4.19 3.73
C ILE A 20 -6.43 -3.91 3.14
N GLU A 21 -7.02 -2.78 3.54
CA GLU A 21 -8.31 -2.33 3.00
C GLU A 21 -8.09 -1.40 1.80
N PRO A 22 -8.81 -1.60 0.69
CA PRO A 22 -8.60 -0.82 -0.53
C PRO A 22 -8.93 0.66 -0.35
N ASP A 23 -10.01 0.98 0.36
CA ASP A 23 -10.50 2.35 0.52
C ASP A 23 -9.78 3.15 1.60
N ARG A 24 -8.93 2.50 2.39
CA ARG A 24 -8.22 3.15 3.49
C ARG A 24 -6.93 3.81 3.02
N LEU A 25 -6.70 5.01 3.55
CA LEU A 25 -5.43 5.72 3.43
C LEU A 25 -4.53 5.35 4.60
N TYR A 26 -3.33 4.85 4.32
CA TYR A 26 -2.33 4.48 5.31
C TYR A 26 -1.20 5.50 5.32
N SER A 27 -0.74 5.90 6.49
CA SER A 27 0.57 6.53 6.63
C SER A 27 1.68 5.51 6.37
N LEU A 28 2.91 5.97 6.08
CA LEU A 28 4.04 5.04 5.91
C LEU A 28 4.27 4.14 7.13
N GLU A 29 4.09 4.66 8.33
CA GLU A 29 4.34 3.88 9.55
C GLU A 29 3.27 2.80 9.74
N GLU A 30 1.99 3.14 9.56
CA GLU A 30 0.90 2.16 9.61
C GLU A 30 1.04 1.14 8.50
N PHE A 31 1.37 1.58 7.29
CA PHE A 31 1.56 0.69 6.16
C PHE A 31 2.67 -0.34 6.41
N LYS A 32 3.81 0.06 6.99
CA LYS A 32 4.87 -0.88 7.41
C LYS A 32 4.36 -1.90 8.44
N ARG A 33 3.58 -1.45 9.42
CA ARG A 33 3.04 -2.34 10.46
C ARG A 33 2.05 -3.34 9.90
N VAL A 34 1.14 -2.90 9.02
CA VAL A 34 0.10 -3.75 8.41
C VAL A 34 0.71 -4.76 7.43
N THR A 35 1.62 -4.31 6.56
CA THR A 35 2.22 -5.16 5.52
C THR A 35 3.41 -5.99 6.00
N GLY A 36 4.01 -5.65 7.15
CA GLY A 36 5.29 -6.21 7.60
C GLY A 36 6.49 -5.79 6.76
N LEU A 37 6.32 -4.90 5.78
CA LEU A 37 7.39 -4.49 4.89
C LEU A 37 8.39 -3.57 5.59
N LYS A 38 9.68 -3.87 5.43
CA LYS A 38 10.79 -3.02 5.91
C LYS A 38 11.08 -1.87 4.94
N ASP A 39 11.87 -0.89 5.39
CA ASP A 39 12.28 0.26 4.58
C ASP A 39 12.86 -0.09 3.21
N TRP A 40 13.63 -1.18 3.14
CA TRP A 40 14.20 -1.65 1.87
C TRP A 40 13.11 -2.04 0.87
N ALA A 41 12.12 -2.83 1.30
CA ALA A 41 11.02 -3.26 0.44
C ALA A 41 10.16 -2.08 -0.02
N LEU A 42 9.94 -1.07 0.84
CA LEU A 42 9.25 0.16 0.44
C LEU A 42 10.02 0.96 -0.61
N ARG A 43 11.35 1.01 -0.52
CA ARG A 43 12.19 1.66 -1.54
C ARG A 43 12.11 0.92 -2.87
N GLN A 44 12.12 -0.42 -2.84
CA GLN A 44 11.94 -1.25 -4.03
C GLN A 44 10.56 -1.05 -4.65
N ALA A 45 9.49 -1.13 -3.85
CA ALA A 45 8.13 -0.88 -4.32
C ALA A 45 7.97 0.52 -4.94
N ARG A 46 8.62 1.55 -4.37
CA ARG A 46 8.67 2.88 -4.98
C ARG A 46 9.37 2.89 -6.33
N ARG A 47 10.50 2.19 -6.48
CA ARG A 47 11.21 2.07 -7.78
C ARG A 47 10.39 1.29 -8.80
N ALA A 48 9.65 0.29 -8.35
CA ALA A 48 8.74 -0.51 -9.16
C ALA A 48 7.42 0.20 -9.50
N GLY A 49 7.22 1.45 -9.05
CA GLY A 49 6.09 2.28 -9.48
C GLY A 49 4.91 2.35 -8.51
N LEU A 50 5.08 1.95 -7.24
CA LEU A 50 4.02 2.10 -6.22
C LEU A 50 3.59 3.56 -6.09
N LYS A 51 2.33 3.84 -6.39
CA LYS A 51 1.73 5.19 -6.32
C LYS A 51 1.58 5.63 -4.86
N MET A 52 2.49 6.48 -4.41
CA MET A 52 2.43 7.12 -3.09
C MET A 52 1.87 8.54 -3.21
N LEU A 53 0.98 8.90 -2.30
CA LEU A 53 0.48 10.25 -2.16
C LEU A 53 1.39 11.03 -1.21
N LYS A 54 1.72 12.28 -1.55
CA LYS A 54 2.51 13.16 -0.70
C LYS A 54 1.64 14.35 -0.28
N LEU A 55 1.58 14.60 1.02
CA LEU A 55 0.93 15.79 1.57
C LEU A 55 1.92 16.49 2.51
N GLY A 56 2.44 17.65 2.07
CA GLY A 56 3.50 18.36 2.76
C GLY A 56 4.77 17.51 2.92
N ASN A 57 5.22 17.32 4.17
CA ASN A 57 6.36 16.46 4.50
C ASN A 57 5.98 14.98 4.78
N ARG A 58 4.69 14.63 4.70
CA ARG A 58 4.21 13.27 4.98
C ARG A 58 3.86 12.54 3.68
N LYS A 59 4.07 11.22 3.71
CA LYS A 59 3.75 10.32 2.61
C LYS A 59 2.70 9.32 3.07
N PHE A 60 1.80 9.01 2.16
CA PHE A 60 0.64 8.16 2.36
C PHE A 60 0.54 7.16 1.22
N VAL A 61 -0.05 6.01 1.52
CA VAL A 61 -0.33 4.94 0.55
C VAL A 61 -1.80 4.60 0.67
N LYS A 62 -2.53 4.67 -0.44
CA LYS A 62 -3.91 4.17 -0.49
C LYS A 62 -3.83 2.65 -0.63
N GLY A 63 -4.61 1.90 0.16
CA GLY A 63 -4.57 0.42 0.09
C GLY A 63 -4.85 -0.10 -1.32
N GLN A 64 -5.80 0.51 -2.04
CA GLN A 64 -6.10 0.17 -3.43
C GLN A 64 -4.88 0.32 -4.35
N ALA A 65 -4.07 1.36 -4.15
CA ALA A 65 -2.86 1.57 -4.96
C ALA A 65 -1.81 0.47 -4.73
N PHE A 66 -1.79 -0.11 -3.53
CA PHE A 66 -0.93 -1.23 -3.22
C PHE A 66 -1.43 -2.55 -3.82
N ILE A 67 -2.74 -2.79 -3.79
CA ILE A 67 -3.34 -3.98 -4.43
C ILE A 67 -3.08 -3.98 -5.93
N VAL A 68 -3.35 -2.86 -6.61
CA VAL A 68 -3.06 -2.70 -8.05
C VAL A 68 -1.56 -2.88 -8.34
N PHE A 69 -0.69 -2.41 -7.43
CA PHE A 69 0.74 -2.63 -7.55
C PHE A 69 1.09 -4.14 -7.48
N LEU A 70 0.50 -4.90 -6.55
CA LEU A 70 0.74 -6.34 -6.44
C LEU A 70 0.25 -7.09 -7.69
N GLU A 71 -0.92 -6.73 -8.21
CA GLU A 71 -1.47 -7.30 -9.45
C GLU A 71 -0.50 -7.11 -10.63
N ASN A 72 0.01 -5.88 -10.80
CA ASN A 72 0.98 -5.58 -11.87
C ASN A 72 2.32 -6.31 -11.69
N GLN A 73 2.77 -6.50 -10.44
CA GLN A 73 4.02 -7.25 -10.17
C GLN A 73 3.86 -8.73 -10.49
N ASN A 74 2.70 -9.32 -10.22
CA ASN A 74 2.44 -10.71 -10.55
C ASN A 74 2.48 -10.95 -12.07
N GLU A 75 1.90 -10.04 -12.85
CA GLU A 75 1.91 -10.11 -14.31
C GLU A 75 3.34 -9.98 -14.91
N THR A 76 4.24 -9.27 -14.22
CA THR A 76 5.64 -9.11 -14.66
C THR A 76 6.49 -10.36 -14.41
N GLN A 77 6.07 -11.27 -13.51
CA GLN A 77 6.87 -12.44 -13.09
C GLN A 77 6.74 -13.62 -14.07
N GLU A 78 5.85 -13.56 -15.07
CA GLU A 78 5.62 -14.68 -16.00
C GLU A 78 6.61 -14.76 -17.16
N THR A 79 7.56 -13.83 -17.30
CA THR A 79 8.50 -13.79 -18.45
C THR A 79 9.96 -14.17 -18.15
N ASP A 80 10.30 -14.74 -16.98
CA ASP A 80 11.67 -15.20 -16.70
C ASP A 80 11.73 -16.73 -16.51
N ASN A 81 11.33 -17.46 -17.56
CA ASN A 81 11.64 -18.89 -17.70
C ASN A 81 12.20 -19.12 -19.11
N GLY A 82 13.51 -18.93 -19.28
CA GLY A 82 14.17 -19.38 -20.51
C GLY A 82 15.43 -18.61 -20.87
N SER A 83 16.53 -18.86 -20.16
CA SER A 83 17.85 -18.85 -20.80
C SER A 83 18.77 -19.84 -20.10
N GLU A 84 18.47 -21.12 -20.32
CA GLU A 84 19.42 -22.21 -20.18
C GLU A 84 20.45 -22.01 -21.31
N CYS A 85 21.56 -21.34 -21.01
CA CYS A 85 22.67 -21.20 -21.96
C CYS A 85 23.43 -22.52 -22.04
N SER A 86 23.51 -23.02 -23.27
CA SER A 86 24.20 -24.22 -23.73
C SER A 86 25.70 -24.24 -23.45
#